data_AF-A0A1F3Y7A6-F1
#
_entry.id   AF-A0A1F3Y7A6-F1
#
_cell.length_a   1.000
_cell.length_b   1.000
_cell.length_c   1.000
_cell.angle_alpha   90.00
_cell.angle_beta   90.00
_cell.angle_gamma   90.00
#
_symmetry.space_group_name_H-M   'P 1'
#
loop_
_entity.id
_entity.type
_entity.pdbx_description
1 polymer ?
#
loop_
_entity_poly.entity_id
_entity_poly.type
_entity_poly.pdbx_seq_one_letter_code
_entity_poly.pdbx_strand_id
1 'polypeptide(L)'
;MEEWLIRTHENKIIGPFSKDHVCALIMKGELQIEDEICRGNSYWFSLHEYDEVKKQLGIELPKSIYRIDDQEVTETETETVEVHESVRRDSKPFVEAFEAVEHTMVLSTRSQEEVKPILEQVKPVLTSRPSVEVRGSFSSIEPTSYWRGLAWLLAVAVVVVTFIMLRVMRA
;
A
#
# COMPACT_ATOMS: atom_id res chain seq x y z
N MET A 1 10.57 -17.92 -4.57
CA MET A 1 9.18 -17.47 -4.37
C MET A 1 9.06 -16.12 -5.05
N GLU A 2 7.95 -15.87 -5.74
CA GLU A 2 7.71 -14.56 -6.32
C GLU A 2 7.17 -13.65 -5.22
N GLU A 3 7.97 -12.66 -4.84
CA GLU A 3 7.58 -11.65 -3.84
C GLU A 3 6.84 -10.52 -4.54
N TRP A 4 5.69 -10.16 -3.99
CA TRP A 4 4.83 -9.10 -4.50
C TRP A 4 4.75 -7.95 -3.50
N LEU A 5 4.73 -6.74 -4.01
CA LEU A 5 4.58 -5.52 -3.24
C LEU A 5 3.31 -4.82 -3.71
N ILE A 6 2.61 -4.20 -2.76
CA ILE A 6 1.43 -3.38 -3.03
C ILE A 6 1.75 -1.98 -2.53
N ARG A 7 1.46 -0.96 -3.35
CA ARG A 7 1.57 0.44 -3.02
C ARG A 7 0.14 0.99 -2.99
N THR A 8 -0.29 1.41 -1.82
CA THR A 8 -1.64 1.99 -1.66
C THR A 8 -1.72 3.35 -2.35
N HIS A 9 -2.92 3.85 -2.61
CA HIS A 9 -3.17 5.21 -3.09
C HIS A 9 -2.55 6.30 -2.20
N GLU A 10 -2.34 6.01 -0.90
CA GLU A 10 -1.60 6.85 0.05
C GLU A 10 -0.06 6.80 -0.14
N ASN A 11 0.42 6.11 -1.18
CA ASN A 11 1.83 5.82 -1.47
C ASN A 11 2.54 4.99 -0.39
N LYS A 12 1.80 4.19 0.39
CA LYS A 12 2.38 3.28 1.38
C LYS A 12 2.68 1.94 0.75
N ILE A 13 3.94 1.51 0.81
CA ILE A 13 4.36 0.19 0.32
C ILE A 13 4.18 -0.84 1.43
N ILE A 14 3.45 -1.91 1.13
CA ILE A 14 3.22 -3.06 2.01
C ILE A 14 3.68 -4.36 1.30
N GLY A 15 4.15 -5.32 2.09
CA GLY A 15 4.66 -6.62 1.61
C GLY A 15 5.97 -7.03 2.27
N PRO A 16 6.63 -8.12 1.80
CA PRO A 16 6.31 -8.90 0.59
C PRO A 16 5.16 -9.90 0.78
N PHE A 17 4.34 -10.07 -0.25
CA PHE A 17 3.24 -11.03 -0.32
C PHE A 17 3.50 -12.13 -1.35
N SER A 18 2.83 -13.26 -1.20
CA SER A 18 2.75 -14.27 -2.26
C SER A 18 1.74 -13.84 -3.33
N LYS A 19 1.94 -14.31 -4.56
CA LYS A 19 1.01 -14.07 -5.68
C LYS A 19 -0.45 -14.41 -5.30
N ASP A 20 -0.66 -15.57 -4.68
CA ASP A 20 -2.00 -16.04 -4.29
C ASP A 20 -2.65 -15.13 -3.24
N HIS A 21 -1.85 -14.57 -2.32
CA HIS A 21 -2.34 -13.63 -1.32
C HIS A 21 -2.77 -12.32 -1.96
N VAL A 22 -1.99 -11.79 -2.91
CA VAL A 22 -2.38 -10.59 -3.67
C VAL A 22 -3.68 -10.85 -4.45
N CYS A 23 -3.80 -12.00 -5.11
CA CYS A 23 -5.05 -12.38 -5.78
C CYS A 23 -6.23 -12.43 -4.80
N ALA A 24 -6.05 -12.97 -3.60
CA ALA A 24 -7.10 -13.01 -2.59
C ALA A 24 -7.54 -11.61 -2.13
N LEU A 25 -6.60 -10.68 -1.92
CA LEU A 25 -6.89 -9.28 -1.56
C LEU A 25 -7.71 -8.58 -2.65
N ILE A 26 -7.34 -8.78 -3.92
CA ILE A 26 -8.08 -8.24 -5.08
C ILE A 26 -9.49 -8.82 -5.14
N MET A 27 -9.62 -10.14 -5.02
CA MET A 27 -10.92 -10.82 -5.11
C MET A 27 -11.85 -10.48 -3.94
N LYS A 28 -11.29 -10.18 -2.77
CA LYS A 28 -12.03 -9.71 -1.60
C LYS A 28 -12.44 -8.23 -1.72
N GLY A 29 -11.85 -7.48 -2.65
CA GLY A 29 -12.08 -6.06 -2.82
C GLY A 29 -11.47 -5.21 -1.72
N GLU A 30 -10.37 -5.67 -1.11
CA GLU A 30 -9.64 -4.91 -0.09
C GLU A 30 -8.68 -3.88 -0.71
N LEU A 31 -8.33 -4.04 -1.98
CA LEU A 31 -7.52 -3.10 -2.73
C LEU A 31 -8.40 -2.19 -3.59
N GLN A 32 -8.04 -0.92 -3.62
CA GLN A 32 -8.69 0.10 -4.43
C GLN A 32 -8.15 0.09 -5.85
N ILE A 33 -8.89 0.67 -6.79
CA ILE A 33 -8.52 0.60 -8.21
C ILE A 33 -7.29 1.46 -8.54
N GLU A 34 -7.02 2.47 -7.71
CA GLU A 34 -5.84 3.33 -7.72
C GLU A 34 -4.61 2.67 -7.12
N ASP A 35 -4.78 1.59 -6.33
CA ASP A 35 -3.65 0.88 -5.74
C ASP A 35 -2.82 0.22 -6.84
N GLU A 36 -1.50 0.20 -6.61
CA GLU A 36 -0.53 -0.36 -7.54
C GLU A 36 0.11 -1.62 -6.98
N ILE A 37 0.42 -2.55 -7.88
CA ILE A 37 1.07 -3.80 -7.53
C ILE A 37 2.33 -3.99 -8.35
N CYS A 38 3.33 -4.64 -7.76
CA CYS A 38 4.59 -4.94 -8.42
C CYS A 38 5.10 -6.32 -8.01
N ARG A 39 5.67 -7.04 -8.98
CA ARG A 39 6.39 -8.29 -8.75
C ARG A 39 7.87 -7.99 -8.48
N GLY A 40 8.26 -7.91 -7.21
CA GLY A 40 9.64 -7.67 -6.76
C GLY A 40 10.22 -6.36 -7.30
N ASN A 41 11.26 -6.46 -8.15
CA ASN A 41 11.94 -5.32 -8.78
C ASN A 41 11.38 -4.97 -10.18
N SER A 42 10.14 -5.33 -10.47
CA SER A 42 9.49 -4.99 -11.74
C SER A 42 8.94 -3.56 -11.72
N TYR A 43 8.24 -3.15 -12.79
CA TYR A 43 7.50 -1.89 -12.77
C TYR A 43 6.19 -2.05 -12.00
N TRP A 44 5.70 -0.92 -11.48
CA TRP A 44 4.42 -0.81 -10.80
C TRP A 44 3.33 -0.58 -11.82
N PHE A 45 2.20 -1.26 -11.66
CA PHE A 45 1.00 -1.06 -12.47
C PHE A 45 -0.22 -1.01 -11.55
N SER A 46 -1.18 -0.14 -11.89
CA SER A 46 -2.40 0.04 -11.11
C SER A 46 -3.43 -1.05 -11.38
N LEU A 47 -4.35 -1.26 -10.45
CA LEU A 47 -5.44 -2.22 -10.63
C LEU A 47 -6.44 -1.84 -11.74
N HIS A 48 -6.51 -0.56 -12.16
CA HIS A 48 -7.27 -0.16 -13.35
C HIS A 48 -6.66 -0.66 -14.68
N GLU A 49 -5.37 -1.04 -14.70
CA GLU A 49 -4.71 -1.57 -15.89
C GLU A 49 -5.03 -3.06 -16.08
N TYR A 50 -6.28 -3.38 -16.44
CA TYR A 50 -6.81 -4.74 -16.47
C TYR A 50 -6.00 -5.71 -17.32
N ASP A 51 -5.48 -5.27 -18.46
CA ASP A 51 -4.68 -6.10 -19.35
C ASP A 51 -3.39 -6.55 -18.67
N GLU A 52 -2.77 -5.67 -17.88
CA GLU A 52 -1.55 -5.99 -17.17
C GLU A 52 -1.83 -6.87 -15.94
N VAL A 53 -2.92 -6.60 -15.22
CA VAL A 53 -3.36 -7.48 -14.12
C VAL A 53 -3.65 -8.89 -14.63
N LYS A 54 -4.36 -9.01 -15.76
CA LYS A 54 -4.66 -10.30 -16.39
C LYS A 54 -3.38 -11.01 -16.84
N LYS A 55 -2.44 -10.27 -17.43
CA LYS A 55 -1.16 -10.81 -17.92
C LYS A 55 -0.25 -11.27 -16.79
N GLN A 56 -0.18 -10.55 -15.68
CA GLN A 56 0.76 -10.80 -14.58
C GLN A 56 0.17 -11.77 -13.53
N LEU A 57 -1.08 -11.56 -13.12
CA LEU A 57 -1.74 -12.36 -12.10
C LEU A 57 -2.55 -13.53 -12.69
N GLY A 58 -3.03 -13.43 -13.93
CA GLY A 58 -3.87 -14.47 -14.54
C GLY A 58 -5.31 -14.48 -14.02
N ILE A 59 -5.74 -13.40 -13.35
CA ILE A 59 -7.08 -13.25 -12.79
C ILE A 59 -7.88 -12.20 -13.57
N GLU A 60 -9.21 -12.34 -13.58
CA GLU A 60 -10.12 -11.34 -14.10
C GLU A 60 -10.71 -10.54 -12.93
N LEU A 61 -10.62 -9.21 -12.97
CA LEU A 61 -11.08 -8.38 -11.85
C LEU A 61 -12.60 -8.47 -11.70
N PRO A 62 -13.11 -8.59 -10.46
CA PRO A 62 -14.54 -8.51 -10.19
C PRO A 62 -15.13 -7.17 -10.63
N LYS A 63 -16.31 -7.20 -11.24
CA LYS A 63 -17.07 -6.00 -11.64
C LYS A 63 -17.46 -5.08 -10.46
N SER A 64 -17.31 -5.54 -9.22
CA SER A 64 -17.60 -4.76 -8.02
C SER A 64 -16.60 -3.64 -7.75
N ILE A 65 -15.36 -3.77 -8.24
CA ILE A 65 -14.30 -2.76 -8.07
C ILE A 65 -14.61 -1.48 -8.89
N TYR A 66 -15.50 -1.58 -9.86
CA TYR A 66 -15.86 -0.50 -10.79
C TYR A 66 -16.87 0.50 -10.21
N ARG A 67 -17.30 0.35 -8.95
CA ARG A 67 -18.12 1.37 -8.28
C ARG A 67 -17.24 2.51 -7.79
N ILE A 68 -16.68 3.25 -8.74
CA ILE A 68 -16.19 4.59 -8.47
C ILE A 68 -17.45 5.45 -8.45
N ASP A 69 -17.82 5.94 -7.27
CA ASP A 69 -18.99 6.82 -7.08
C ASP A 69 -18.65 8.20 -7.67
N ASP A 70 -18.65 8.28 -9.01
CA ASP A 70 -18.56 9.51 -9.78
C ASP A 70 -19.93 10.21 -9.85
N GLN A 71 -20.75 10.13 -8.82
CA GLN A 71 -21.97 10.93 -8.74
C GLN A 71 -21.65 12.35 -8.28
N GLU A 72 -20.85 13.08 -9.07
CA GLU A 72 -21.02 14.52 -9.21
C GLU A 72 -21.83 14.78 -10.48
N VAL A 73 -23.09 14.31 -10.44
CA VAL A 73 -24.12 14.63 -11.44
C VAL A 73 -24.50 16.09 -11.26
N THR A 74 -23.79 16.98 -11.95
CA THR A 74 -24.24 18.35 -12.23
C THR A 74 -25.01 18.37 -13.55
N GLU A 75 -26.11 17.61 -13.61
CA GLU A 75 -27.07 17.71 -14.73
C GLU A 75 -28.46 18.01 -14.17
N THR A 76 -29.00 19.16 -14.58
CA THR A 76 -30.36 19.66 -14.33
C THR A 76 -31.40 18.75 -14.99
N GLU A 77 -32.36 18.25 -14.21
CA GLU A 77 -33.70 17.68 -14.53
C GLU A 77 -33.91 17.00 -15.91
N THR A 78 -34.42 15.77 -16.02
CA THR A 78 -35.82 15.40 -15.72
C THR A 78 -36.00 13.86 -15.78
N GLU A 79 -36.91 13.36 -14.93
CA GLU A 79 -37.71 12.12 -15.06
C GLU A 79 -37.23 10.79 -14.43
N THR A 80 -37.64 10.65 -13.15
CA THR A 80 -38.19 9.49 -12.42
C THR A 80 -37.94 8.06 -12.92
N VAL A 81 -37.14 7.28 -12.17
CA VAL A 81 -37.43 5.87 -11.85
C VAL A 81 -37.02 5.57 -10.41
N GLU A 82 -37.86 4.76 -9.75
CA GLU A 82 -38.00 4.52 -8.32
C GLU A 82 -36.74 4.02 -7.60
N VAL A 83 -36.41 4.69 -6.49
CA VAL A 83 -35.36 4.32 -5.55
C VAL A 83 -35.94 3.32 -4.55
N HIS A 84 -35.41 2.09 -4.54
CA HIS A 84 -35.56 1.23 -3.37
C HIS A 84 -34.33 1.39 -2.46
N GLU A 85 -34.62 1.95 -1.30
CA GLU A 85 -33.71 2.41 -0.26
C GLU A 85 -33.12 1.28 0.61
N SER A 86 -31.98 1.64 1.22
CA SER A 86 -31.39 1.14 2.46
C SER A 86 -30.33 0.04 2.36
N VAL A 87 -29.09 0.36 2.74
CA VAL A 87 -28.52 0.06 4.07
C VAL A 87 -27.20 0.83 4.21
N ARG A 88 -27.15 1.76 5.17
CA ARG A 88 -25.93 2.45 5.62
C ARG A 88 -24.89 1.44 6.10
N ARG A 89 -23.65 1.54 5.65
CA ARG A 89 -22.50 0.97 6.37
C ARG A 89 -21.46 2.06 6.62
N ASP A 90 -21.40 2.47 7.88
CA ASP A 90 -20.29 3.20 8.47
C ASP A 90 -19.02 2.34 8.37
N SER A 91 -18.11 2.71 7.47
CA SER A 91 -16.74 2.16 7.46
C SER A 91 -15.86 3.08 8.30
N LYS A 92 -15.56 2.64 9.53
CA LYS A 92 -14.53 3.24 10.38
C LYS A 92 -13.16 3.14 9.69
N PRO A 93 -12.26 4.13 9.87
CA PRO A 93 -10.86 3.96 9.49
C PRO A 93 -10.22 2.88 10.39
N PHE A 94 -9.74 1.81 9.77
CA PHE A 94 -9.05 0.72 10.45
C PHE A 94 -7.57 1.09 10.63
N VAL A 95 -7.27 1.75 11.74
CA VAL A 95 -5.94 1.79 12.33
C VAL A 95 -6.09 1.28 13.76
N GLU A 96 -5.20 0.37 14.16
CA GLU A 96 -5.16 -0.40 15.43
C GLU A 96 -5.95 -1.72 15.45
N ALA A 97 -5.24 -2.81 15.13
CA ALA A 97 -5.19 -4.03 15.94
C ALA A 97 -4.24 -5.03 15.28
N PHE A 98 -2.94 -4.86 15.52
CA PHE A 98 -1.98 -5.96 15.37
C PHE A 98 -1.29 -6.13 16.71
N GLU A 99 -1.99 -6.80 17.65
CA GLU A 99 -1.32 -7.35 18.82
C GLU A 99 -2.02 -8.62 19.28
N ALA A 100 -1.21 -9.68 19.32
CA ALA A 100 -1.37 -10.94 20.04
C ALA A 100 -2.67 -11.74 19.85
N VAL A 101 -2.55 -12.96 19.33
CA VAL A 101 -2.92 -14.22 20.01
C VAL A 101 -2.72 -15.36 19.02
N GLU A 102 -1.63 -16.13 19.17
CA GLU A 102 -1.62 -17.54 18.77
C GLU A 102 -1.09 -18.37 19.95
N HIS A 103 -2.03 -18.78 20.82
CA HIS A 103 -1.86 -19.99 21.62
C HIS A 103 -3.19 -20.72 21.60
N THR A 104 -3.32 -21.69 20.72
CA THR A 104 -4.40 -22.68 20.78
C THR A 104 -3.76 -24.06 20.75
N MET A 105 -3.54 -24.60 21.95
CA MET A 105 -3.29 -26.02 22.16
C MET A 105 -4.62 -26.74 22.17
N VAL A 106 -4.82 -27.73 21.30
CA VAL A 106 -5.76 -28.82 21.55
C VAL A 106 -5.22 -30.14 20.97
N LEU A 107 -5.51 -31.19 21.73
CA LEU A 107 -5.50 -32.64 21.48
C LEU A 107 -4.37 -33.37 22.21
N SER A 108 -4.65 -34.07 23.31
CA SER A 108 -5.54 -35.22 23.55
C SER A 108 -4.69 -36.48 23.70
N THR A 109 -5.08 -37.27 24.68
CA THR A 109 -4.29 -38.21 25.44
C THR A 109 -4.14 -39.59 24.80
N ARG A 110 -3.06 -40.27 25.20
CA ARG A 110 -2.98 -41.70 25.55
C ARG A 110 -2.85 -42.70 24.39
N SER A 111 -1.68 -43.34 24.30
CA SER A 111 -1.46 -44.76 24.64
C SER A 111 0.03 -45.12 24.53
N GLN A 112 0.52 -45.90 25.50
CA GLN A 112 1.86 -46.48 25.55
C GLN A 112 2.01 -47.61 24.52
N GLU A 113 3.20 -47.76 23.95
CA GLU A 113 3.90 -49.05 23.92
C GLU A 113 5.42 -48.85 23.73
N GLU A 114 6.20 -49.67 24.43
CA GLU A 114 7.66 -49.76 24.38
C GLU A 114 8.19 -50.16 23.00
N VAL A 115 9.40 -49.72 22.62
CA VAL A 115 10.58 -50.58 22.35
C VAL A 115 11.84 -49.71 22.09
N LYS A 116 12.93 -50.21 22.69
CA LYS A 116 14.36 -49.87 22.80
C LYS A 116 15.13 -49.18 21.62
N PRO A 117 16.36 -48.68 21.92
CA PRO A 117 16.97 -47.54 21.22
C PRO A 117 17.99 -47.95 20.15
N ILE A 118 18.11 -47.14 19.09
CA ILE A 118 19.30 -47.13 18.24
C ILE A 118 19.77 -45.68 18.10
N LEU A 119 20.97 -45.51 18.60
CA LEU A 119 21.87 -44.39 18.50
C LEU A 119 22.25 -44.19 17.02
N GLU A 120 21.83 -43.12 16.37
CA GLU A 120 22.64 -42.59 15.27
C GLU A 120 22.55 -41.09 15.15
N GLN A 121 23.75 -40.52 15.12
CA GLN A 121 24.07 -39.12 15.14
C GLN A 121 23.67 -38.47 13.82
N VAL A 122 22.77 -37.48 13.86
CA VAL A 122 22.70 -36.46 12.81
C VAL A 122 22.78 -35.09 13.48
N LYS A 123 23.94 -34.45 13.27
CA LYS A 123 24.29 -33.12 13.75
C LYS A 123 23.25 -32.07 13.30
N PRO A 124 22.88 -31.10 14.14
CA PRO A 124 22.09 -29.96 13.72
C PRO A 124 22.99 -28.97 12.97
N VAL A 125 22.86 -28.89 11.65
CA VAL A 125 23.37 -27.73 10.89
C VAL A 125 22.25 -26.69 10.87
N LEU A 126 22.18 -25.92 11.96
CA LEU A 126 21.49 -24.64 11.99
C LEU A 126 22.26 -23.68 11.08
N THR A 127 21.90 -23.65 9.80
CA THR A 127 22.31 -22.56 8.92
C THR A 127 21.54 -21.32 9.39
N SER A 128 22.28 -20.43 10.05
CA SER A 128 21.84 -19.09 10.41
C SER A 128 21.20 -18.41 9.20
N ARG A 129 19.88 -18.17 9.29
CA ARG A 129 19.20 -17.18 8.44
C ARG A 129 19.90 -15.83 8.64
N PRO A 130 20.46 -15.20 7.60
CA PRO A 130 20.73 -13.77 7.68
C PRO A 130 19.36 -13.09 7.76
N SER A 131 19.05 -12.53 8.93
CA SER A 131 18.05 -11.46 9.06
C SER A 131 18.57 -10.30 8.21
N VAL A 132 18.20 -10.28 6.94
CA VAL A 132 18.33 -9.09 6.12
C VAL A 132 17.23 -8.15 6.62
N GLU A 133 17.58 -7.42 7.67
CA GLU A 133 16.91 -6.21 8.06
C GLU A 133 17.13 -5.24 6.90
N VAL A 134 16.27 -5.33 5.89
CA VAL A 134 16.15 -4.31 4.86
C VAL A 134 15.62 -3.09 5.60
N ARG A 135 16.56 -2.34 6.17
CA ARG A 135 16.44 -0.96 6.55
C ARG A 135 16.08 -0.23 5.27
N GLY A 136 14.79 -0.29 4.93
CA GLY A 136 14.18 0.62 4.01
C GLY A 136 14.45 1.98 4.60
N SER A 137 15.48 2.64 4.07
CA SER A 137 15.63 4.08 4.17
C SER A 137 14.34 4.61 3.61
N PHE A 138 13.38 4.85 4.50
CA PHE A 138 12.28 5.75 4.29
C PHE A 138 12.94 7.00 3.72
N SER A 139 12.82 7.17 2.41
CA SER A 139 12.93 8.47 1.78
C SER A 139 11.81 9.29 2.41
N SER A 140 12.11 9.86 3.58
CA SER A 140 11.41 11.01 4.11
C SER A 140 11.32 11.95 2.93
N ILE A 141 10.10 12.29 2.54
CA ILE A 141 9.84 13.32 1.55
C ILE A 141 10.51 14.56 2.11
N GLU A 142 11.75 14.82 1.67
CA GLU A 142 12.53 15.94 2.13
C GLU A 142 11.77 17.20 1.68
N PRO A 143 11.36 18.10 2.59
CA PRO A 143 10.74 19.37 2.22
C PRO A 143 11.78 20.37 1.66
N THR A 144 12.76 19.91 0.87
CA THR A 144 13.99 20.65 0.56
C THR A 144 13.93 21.51 -0.71
N SER A 145 12.87 21.42 -1.52
CA SER A 145 12.81 22.17 -2.78
C SER A 145 12.15 23.56 -2.67
N TYR A 146 11.03 23.68 -1.94
CA TYR A 146 10.24 24.93 -1.92
C TYR A 146 10.94 26.10 -1.24
N TRP A 147 11.72 25.84 -0.18
CA TRP A 147 12.45 26.87 0.57
C TRP A 147 13.53 27.56 -0.24
N ARG A 148 14.17 26.85 -1.18
CA ARG A 148 15.16 27.43 -2.09
C ARG A 148 14.51 28.41 -3.06
N GLY A 149 13.34 28.05 -3.60
CA GLY A 149 12.56 28.95 -4.47
C GLY A 149 12.12 30.22 -3.75
N LEU A 150 11.59 30.08 -2.53
CA LEU A 150 11.15 31.22 -1.72
C LEU A 150 12.30 32.16 -1.34
N ALA A 151 13.46 31.61 -0.98
CA ALA A 151 14.65 32.40 -0.65
C ALA A 151 15.15 33.23 -1.85
N TRP A 152 15.16 32.65 -3.05
CA TRP A 152 15.51 33.37 -4.27
C TRP A 152 14.53 34.50 -4.57
N LEU A 153 13.23 34.27 -4.40
CA LEU A 153 12.19 35.28 -4.66
C LEU A 153 12.33 36.46 -3.70
N LEU A 154 12.56 36.20 -2.40
CA LEU A 154 12.82 37.25 -1.40
C LEU A 154 14.10 38.04 -1.70
N ALA A 155 15.18 37.37 -2.12
CA ALA A 155 16.42 38.04 -2.49
C ALA A 155 16.22 39.01 -3.67
N VAL A 156 15.50 38.57 -4.71
CA VAL A 156 15.16 39.43 -5.86
C VAL A 156 14.30 40.62 -5.43
N ALA A 157 13.30 40.38 -4.58
CA ALA A 157 12.45 41.45 -4.06
C ALA A 157 13.25 42.53 -3.31
N VAL A 158 14.20 42.14 -2.45
CA VAL A 158 15.07 43.08 -1.73
C VAL A 158 15.94 43.90 -2.69
N VAL A 159 16.49 43.28 -3.74
CA VAL A 159 17.30 43.98 -4.74
C VAL A 159 16.45 45.01 -5.51
N VAL A 160 15.21 44.67 -5.87
CA VAL A 160 14.31 45.60 -6.56
C VAL A 160 13.93 46.78 -5.66
N VAL A 161 13.57 46.53 -4.40
CA VAL A 161 13.20 47.59 -3.45
C VAL A 161 14.38 48.53 -3.17
N THR A 162 15.58 47.98 -2.98
CA THR A 162 16.79 48.79 -2.76
C THR A 162 17.13 49.64 -3.99
N PHE A 163 16.99 49.09 -5.20
CA PHE A 163 17.18 49.84 -6.45
C PHE A 163 16.19 51.01 -6.57
N ILE A 164 14.90 50.78 -6.26
CA ILE A 164 13.88 51.83 -6.26
C ILE A 164 14.23 52.93 -5.26
N MET A 165 14.62 52.58 -4.02
CA MET A 165 15.02 53.56 -3.00
C MET A 165 16.22 54.41 -3.44
N LEU A 166 17.25 53.79 -4.02
CA LEU A 166 18.40 54.52 -4.56
C LEU A 166 18.01 55.45 -5.70
N ARG A 167 17.06 55.05 -6.54
CA ARG A 167 16.53 55.90 -7.62
C ARG A 167 15.77 57.10 -7.07
N VAL A 168 14.96 56.92 -6.03
CA VAL A 168 14.19 57.99 -5.38
C VAL A 168 15.11 58.99 -4.68
N MET A 169 16.15 58.53 -3.98
CA MET A 169 17.10 59.42 -3.31
C MET A 169 17.97 60.26 -4.25
N ARG A 170 18.10 59.83 -5.51
CA ARG A 170 18.94 60.49 -6.51
C ARG A 170 18.15 61.49 -7.39
N ALA A 171 16.83 61.46 -7.33
CA ALA A 171 15.93 62.39 -8.00
C ALA A 171 15.64 63.59 -7.10
#